data_AF-A0A8C4VIY1-F1
#
_entry.id   AF-A0A8C4VIY1-F1
#
_cell.length_a   1.000
_cell.length_b   1.000
_cell.length_c   1.000
_cell.angle_alpha   90.00
_cell.angle_beta   90.00
_cell.angle_gamma   90.00
#
_symmetry.space_group_name_H-M   'P 1'
#
loop_
_entity.id
_entity.type
_entity.pdbx_description
1 polymer ?
#
loop_
_entity_poly.entity_id
_entity_poly.type
_entity_poly.pdbx_seq_one_letter_code
_entity_poly.pdbx_strand_id
1 'polypeptide(L)'
;IVPAEAMALVVHILACLLGTGSWVAINGMWVELPLIVPRVPEGWYLPSYLTVLIQFANVGPLFVTLMHHFQPGRLSEPVKVI
;
A
#
# COMPACT_ATOMS: atom_id res chain seq x y z
N ILE A 1 -7.20 15.87 -27.07
CA ILE A 1 -7.34 14.42 -26.81
C ILE A 1 -5.98 13.95 -26.30
N VAL A 2 -5.85 13.64 -25.01
CA VAL A 2 -4.59 13.11 -24.49
C VAL A 2 -4.45 11.67 -24.99
N PRO A 3 -3.31 11.29 -25.60
CA PRO A 3 -3.12 9.92 -26.08
C PRO A 3 -3.17 8.93 -24.91
N ALA A 4 -3.78 7.75 -25.13
CA ALA A 4 -3.98 6.73 -24.09
C ALA A 4 -2.65 6.28 -23.44
N GLU A 5 -1.57 6.23 -24.23
CA GLU A 5 -0.19 5.99 -23.81
C GLU A 5 0.25 6.94 -22.68
N ALA A 6 -0.02 8.24 -22.85
CA ALA A 6 0.37 9.28 -21.90
C ALA A 6 -0.46 9.21 -20.63
N MET A 7 -1.76 8.88 -20.75
CA MET A 7 -2.62 8.66 -19.59
C MET A 7 -2.15 7.47 -18.75
N ALA A 8 -1.81 6.34 -19.40
CA ALA A 8 -1.27 5.17 -18.72
C ALA A 8 0.04 5.51 -18.00
N LEU A 9 0.96 6.22 -18.65
CA LEU A 9 2.23 6.64 -18.03
C LEU A 9 2.00 7.51 -16.78
N VAL A 10 1.09 8.49 -16.85
CA VAL A 10 0.75 9.35 -15.71
C VAL A 10 0.20 8.52 -14.55
N VAL A 11 -0.71 7.59 -14.81
CA VAL A 11 -1.27 6.71 -13.78
C VAL A 11 -0.19 5.84 -13.13
N HIS A 12 0.75 5.29 -13.91
CA HIS A 12 1.86 4.50 -13.36
C HIS A 12 2.78 5.36 -12.49
N ILE A 13 3.13 6.58 -12.92
CA ILE A 13 3.94 7.50 -12.13
C ILE A 13 3.23 7.85 -10.82
N LEU A 14 1.94 8.17 -10.87
CA LEU A 14 1.16 8.48 -9.68
C LEU A 14 1.08 7.27 -8.72
N ALA A 15 0.89 6.05 -9.25
CA ALA A 15 0.90 4.83 -8.45
C ALA A 15 2.25 4.58 -7.79
N CYS A 16 3.36 4.76 -8.52
CA CYS A 16 4.71 4.66 -7.99
C CYS A 16 5.00 5.71 -6.91
N LEU A 17 4.61 6.97 -7.13
CA LEU A 17 4.76 8.05 -6.15
C LEU A 17 3.92 7.80 -4.90
N LEU A 18 2.68 7.33 -5.05
CA LEU A 18 1.81 6.99 -3.92
C LEU A 18 2.40 5.82 -3.10
N GLY A 19 2.85 4.76 -3.78
CA GLY A 19 3.44 3.60 -3.14
C GLY A 19 4.74 3.93 -2.39
N THR A 20 5.66 4.63 -3.06
CA THR A 20 6.93 5.06 -2.45
C THR A 20 6.72 6.06 -1.31
N GLY A 21 5.80 7.03 -1.48
CA GLY A 21 5.45 7.98 -0.42
C GLY A 21 4.89 7.31 0.83
N SER A 22 3.99 6.34 0.65
CA SER A 22 3.42 5.56 1.76
C SER A 22 4.50 4.76 2.50
N TRP A 23 5.41 4.13 1.75
CA TRP A 23 6.52 3.37 2.34
C TRP A 23 7.51 4.26 3.09
N VAL A 24 7.91 5.40 2.50
CA VAL A 24 8.80 6.38 3.13
C VAL A 24 8.19 6.92 4.43
N ALA A 25 6.88 7.22 4.44
CA ALA A 25 6.20 7.68 5.65
C ALA A 25 6.26 6.64 6.78
N ILE A 26 6.02 5.35 6.49
CA ILE A 26 6.12 4.27 7.47
C ILE A 26 7.55 4.17 8.03
N ASN A 27 8.56 4.17 7.16
CA ASN A 27 9.96 4.11 7.60
C ASN A 27 10.37 5.35 8.42
N GLY A 28 9.89 6.54 8.05
CA GLY A 28 10.10 7.77 8.81
C GLY A 28 9.53 7.67 10.22
N MET A 29 8.28 7.18 10.35
CA MET A 29 7.69 6.93 11.67
C MET A 29 8.53 5.97 12.51
N TRP A 30 9.04 4.87 11.92
CA TRP A 30 9.90 3.92 12.62
C TRP A 30 11.22 4.51 13.10
N VAL A 31 11.81 5.44 12.35
CA VAL A 31 13.04 6.15 12.75
C VAL A 31 12.78 7.13 13.89
N GLU A 32 11.63 7.79 13.89
CA GLU A 32 11.25 8.76 14.93
C GLU A 32 10.73 8.09 16.20
N LEU A 33 10.20 6.88 16.10
CA LEU A 33 9.56 6.15 17.18
C LEU A 33 10.42 6.03 18.46
N PRO A 34 11.73 5.70 18.43
CA PRO A 34 12.55 5.63 19.63
C PRO A 34 12.71 6.96 20.36
N LEU A 35 12.53 8.09 19.66
CA LEU A 35 12.58 9.43 20.25
C LEU A 35 11.23 9.81 20.92
N ILE A 36 10.14 9.20 20.48
CA ILE A 36 8.77 9.45 20.96
C ILE A 36 8.43 8.54 22.15
N VAL A 37 8.82 7.26 22.09
CA VAL A 37 8.53 6.22 23.11
C VAL A 37 8.78 6.67 24.56
N PRO A 38 9.87 7.39 24.91
CA PRO A 38 10.11 7.82 26.29
C PRO A 38 9.20 8.95 26.78
N ARG A 39 8.51 9.66 25.87
CA ARG A 39 7.74 10.88 26.18
C ARG A 39 6.24 10.65 26.27
N VAL A 40 5.78 9.51 25.78
CA VAL A 40 4.37 9.17 25.60
C VAL A 40 3.95 8.09 26.60
N PRO A 41 2.75 8.17 27.20
CA PRO A 41 2.30 7.22 28.22
C PRO A 41 2.15 5.79 27.69
N GLU A 42 2.01 5.60 26.39
CA GLU A 42 1.88 4.31 25.72
C GLU A 42 3.22 3.55 25.59
N GLY A 43 4.36 4.24 25.70
CA GLY A 43 5.68 3.62 25.59
C GLY A 43 5.84 2.70 24.37
N TRP A 44 6.32 1.48 24.60
CA TRP A 44 6.56 0.47 23.55
C TRP A 44 5.28 -0.19 23.01
N TYR A 45 4.08 0.18 23.48
CA TYR A 45 2.84 -0.27 22.83
C TYR A 45 2.61 0.43 21.47
N LEU A 46 3.17 1.62 21.26
CA LEU A 46 3.09 2.34 19.97
C LEU A 46 3.63 1.55 18.77
N PRO A 47 4.87 1.01 18.79
CA PRO A 47 5.35 0.16 17.70
C PRO A 47 4.45 -1.06 17.49
N SER A 48 3.91 -1.65 18.57
CA SER A 48 3.01 -2.79 18.46
C SER A 48 1.70 -2.43 17.77
N TYR A 49 1.12 -1.25 18.03
CA TYR A 49 -0.05 -0.78 17.28
C TYR A 49 0.30 -0.51 15.82
N LEU A 50 1.46 0.09 15.56
CA LEU A 50 1.93 0.37 14.21
C LEU A 50 2.14 -0.91 13.39
N THR A 51 2.77 -1.95 13.96
CA THR A 51 2.93 -3.24 13.27
C THR A 51 1.59 -3.86 12.93
N VAL A 52 0.64 -3.90 13.87
CA VAL A 52 -0.70 -4.45 13.63
C VAL A 52 -1.41 -3.71 12.49
N LEU A 53 -1.36 -2.37 12.46
CA LEU A 53 -1.93 -1.56 11.38
C LEU A 53 -1.28 -1.85 10.02
N ILE A 54 0.04 -2.03 9.96
CA ILE A 54 0.75 -2.40 8.73
C ILE A 54 0.31 -3.79 8.25
N GLN A 55 0.12 -4.75 9.16
CA GLN A 55 -0.37 -6.07 8.81
C GLN A 55 -1.80 -6.02 8.24
N PHE A 56 -2.67 -5.15 8.80
CA PHE A 56 -3.99 -4.91 8.24
C PHE A 56 -3.94 -4.31 6.83
N ALA A 57 -2.97 -3.44 6.52
CA ALA A 57 -2.80 -2.91 5.17
C ALA A 57 -2.50 -4.03 4.14
N ASN A 58 -1.81 -5.09 4.55
CA ASN A 58 -1.53 -6.26 3.69
C ASN A 58 -2.78 -7.14 3.42
N VAL A 59 -3.87 -6.96 4.18
CA VAL A 59 -5.13 -7.68 3.94
C VAL A 59 -5.76 -7.25 2.62
N GLY A 60 -5.56 -6.02 2.15
CA GLY A 60 -6.09 -5.53 0.87
C GLY A 60 -5.62 -6.36 -0.33
N PRO A 61 -4.30 -6.44 -0.58
CA PRO A 61 -3.74 -7.29 -1.65
C PRO A 61 -4.09 -8.77 -1.49
N LEU A 62 -4.11 -9.28 -0.25
CA LEU A 62 -4.53 -10.66 0.03
C LEU A 62 -5.98 -10.89 -0.38
N PHE A 63 -6.88 -9.97 -0.04
CA PHE A 63 -8.29 -10.04 -0.40
C PHE A 63 -8.49 -10.03 -1.92
N VAL A 64 -7.80 -9.13 -2.63
CA VAL A 64 -7.81 -9.10 -4.11
C VAL A 64 -7.32 -10.44 -4.69
N THR A 65 -6.22 -10.97 -4.17
CA THR A 65 -5.66 -12.26 -4.62
C THR A 65 -6.64 -13.41 -4.38
N LEU A 66 -7.29 -13.46 -3.21
CA LEU A 66 -8.30 -14.46 -2.89
C LEU A 66 -9.55 -14.32 -3.78
N MET A 67 -10.01 -13.10 -4.07
CA MET A 67 -11.11 -12.88 -5.00
C MET A 67 -10.80 -13.41 -6.40
N HIS A 68 -9.59 -13.15 -6.92
CA HIS A 68 -9.13 -13.70 -8.18
C HIS A 68 -9.06 -15.24 -8.15
N HIS A 69 -8.65 -15.83 -7.02
CA HIS A 69 -8.57 -17.29 -6.86
C HIS A 69 -9.95 -17.97 -6.83
N PHE A 70 -10.93 -17.41 -6.11
CA PHE A 70 -12.26 -18.02 -5.97
C PHE A 70 -13.23 -17.71 -7.12
N GLN A 71 -12.99 -16.65 -7.92
CA GLN A 71 -13.85 -16.27 -9.04
C GLN A 71 -13.06 -15.85 -10.30
N PRO A 72 -12.30 -16.75 -10.93
CA PRO A 72 -11.45 -16.45 -12.10
C PRO A 72 -12.21 -16.05 -13.40
N GLY A 73 -13.53 -15.86 -13.36
CA GLY A 73 -14.37 -15.63 -14.55
C GLY A 73 -15.36 -14.45 -14.48
N ARG A 74 -15.36 -13.64 -13.41
CA ARG A 74 -16.24 -12.44 -13.32
C ARG A 74 -15.51 -11.10 -13.44
N LEU A 75 -14.18 -11.11 -13.46
CA LEU A 75 -13.38 -9.97 -13.86
C LEU A 75 -13.08 -10.15 -15.33
N SER A 76 -13.91 -9.57 -16.20
CA SER A 76 -13.65 -9.48 -17.62
C SER A 76 -12.41 -8.63 -17.83
N GLU A 77 -11.23 -9.23 -17.70
CA GLU A 77 -10.02 -8.70 -18.29
C GLU A 77 -10.17 -8.88 -19.81
N PRO A 78 -10.32 -7.80 -20.61
CA PRO A 78 -9.77 -7.86 -21.94
C PRO A 78 -8.25 -7.97 -21.77
N VAL A 79 -7.78 -9.21 -21.59
CA VAL A 79 -6.39 -9.59 -21.76
C VAL A 79 -6.05 -9.26 -23.21
N LYS A 80 -5.67 -8.01 -23.46
CA LYS A 80 -4.97 -7.62 -24.67
C LYS A 80 -3.51 -7.95 -24.39
N VAL A 81 -3.19 -9.24 -24.54
CA VAL A 81 -1.82 -9.69 -24.81
C VAL A 81 -1.38 -8.92 -26.04
N ILE A 82 -0.34 -8.12 -25.85
CA ILE A 82 0.43 -7.46 -26.89
C ILE A 82 1.18 -8.54 -27.67
#